data_AF-A0A1G7QRD0-F1
#
_entry.id   AF-A0A1G7QRD0-F1
#
_cell.length_a   1.000
_cell.length_b   1.000
_cell.length_c   1.000
_cell.angle_alpha   90.00
_cell.angle_beta   90.00
_cell.angle_gamma   90.00
#
_symmetry.space_group_name_H-M   'P 1'
#
loop_
_entity.id
_entity.type
_entity.pdbx_description
1 polymer ?
#
loop_
_entity_poly.entity_id
_entity_poly.type
_entity_poly.pdbx_seq_one_letter_code
_entity_poly.pdbx_strand_id
1 'polypeptide(L)'
;MTPDTRVLGIEGTAWAASAAVYDSAAETVEIETEAYQPDSGGIHPREAAEHMGDNVPAVVERALGHARELAAEDPDYDADGPPVDCVAFSRGPGLGPCLRIVATAARAVAQRLDVPLVGVNHMVAHLEIGRHRSGFESPVCLNASGANAHVLAYRNGRYRVLGETMDTGVGNAIDKFTRHLDWSHPGGPKVEEAAEDGAYHELPYVVKGMDFSFSGVMSAAKQAVDDGVPVEDVCHGLQESVFAMLTEVSERALSLTGGDELVLGGGVGQNDRLREMLGEMCEQRGAEFFAPEPRFLRDNAGMIAVLGAKMYDAGDTLSIAESGIDADFRPDQVEVSWRGRASDTTPAERASGGTPRADELQGAEATVEIDGERVIKHRRPRSYRHPKLDERLRVERTREEARLTADARRYGVPTPVVLDVDPWETRLVFERVGDADLRERLTEANVRDVGRHLATIHEAGFVHGDPTTRNVRVSFEGTSGDDGRTYLIDFGLGYYTNDREDYAMDLHVLAQSLSGTADDPEALLAAAEEAYSSVGDERVLDHLREIEGRGRYQ
;
A
#
# COMPACT_ATOMS: atom_id res chain seq x y z
N MET A 1 24.43 -4.96 -20.83
CA MET A 1 24.21 -6.38 -20.54
C MET A 1 24.44 -6.52 -19.06
N THR A 2 23.40 -6.88 -18.33
CA THR A 2 23.55 -7.36 -16.94
C THR A 2 24.47 -8.59 -16.96
N PRO A 3 25.36 -8.76 -15.99
CA PRO A 3 26.15 -9.98 -15.88
C PRO A 3 25.22 -11.19 -15.71
N ASP A 4 25.66 -12.34 -16.21
CA ASP A 4 24.97 -13.61 -16.00
C ASP A 4 25.27 -14.05 -14.56
N THR A 5 24.26 -13.98 -13.70
CA THR A 5 24.35 -14.16 -12.25
C THR A 5 23.43 -15.30 -11.83
N ARG A 6 23.99 -16.29 -11.12
CA ARG A 6 23.24 -17.36 -10.47
C ARG A 6 23.19 -17.13 -8.97
N VAL A 7 21.98 -17.11 -8.42
CA VAL A 7 21.75 -16.75 -7.00
C VAL A 7 21.01 -17.86 -6.28
N LEU A 8 21.53 -18.27 -5.13
CA LEU A 8 20.77 -19.04 -4.15
C LEU A 8 19.98 -18.10 -3.25
N GLY A 9 18.67 -18.07 -3.38
CA GLY A 9 17.77 -17.41 -2.42
C GLY A 9 17.37 -18.34 -1.29
N ILE A 10 17.22 -17.79 -0.08
CA ILE A 10 16.68 -18.49 1.10
C ILE A 10 15.59 -17.62 1.74
N GLU A 11 14.38 -18.16 1.85
CA GLU A 11 13.22 -17.49 2.44
C GLU A 11 12.70 -18.26 3.66
N GLY A 12 12.30 -17.51 4.67
CA GLY A 12 11.76 -18.10 5.89
C GLY A 12 11.37 -17.09 6.96
N THR A 13 10.69 -16.03 6.53
CA THR A 13 10.22 -14.96 7.43
C THR A 13 9.08 -15.42 8.34
N ALA A 14 8.32 -16.44 7.95
CA ALA A 14 7.17 -16.92 8.71
C ALA A 14 7.13 -18.47 8.82
N TRP A 15 6.35 -19.13 7.96
CA TRP A 15 5.95 -20.54 8.10
C TRP A 15 6.42 -21.43 6.95
N ALA A 16 7.02 -20.87 5.90
CA ALA A 16 7.51 -21.61 4.75
C ALA A 16 9.04 -21.66 4.76
N ALA A 17 9.62 -22.86 4.89
CA ALA A 17 11.04 -23.07 4.67
C ALA A 17 11.27 -23.17 3.17
N SER A 18 11.93 -22.18 2.57
CA SER A 18 12.09 -22.13 1.12
C SER A 18 13.52 -21.80 0.71
N ALA A 19 13.98 -22.44 -0.35
CA ALA A 19 15.22 -22.12 -1.05
C ALA A 19 14.98 -22.15 -2.56
N ALA A 20 15.69 -21.32 -3.30
CA ALA A 20 15.52 -21.24 -4.74
C ALA A 20 16.82 -20.90 -5.44
N VAL A 21 16.96 -21.35 -6.68
CA VAL A 21 18.03 -20.91 -7.58
C VAL A 21 17.42 -20.06 -8.67
N TYR A 22 17.96 -18.86 -8.85
CA TYR A 22 17.66 -18.00 -9.99
C TYR A 22 18.88 -17.94 -10.90
N ASP A 23 18.67 -18.16 -12.20
CA ASP A 23 19.65 -17.95 -13.25
C ASP A 23 19.20 -16.77 -14.11
N SER A 24 19.96 -15.67 -14.10
CA SER A 24 19.59 -14.46 -14.83
C SER A 24 19.81 -14.55 -16.34
N ALA A 25 20.66 -15.45 -16.82
CA ALA A 25 20.91 -15.65 -18.24
C ALA A 25 19.74 -16.39 -18.90
N ALA A 26 19.23 -17.41 -18.21
CA ALA A 26 18.08 -18.20 -18.67
C ALA A 26 16.72 -17.64 -18.21
N GLU A 27 16.72 -16.67 -17.29
CA GLU A 27 15.54 -16.16 -16.58
C GLU A 27 14.69 -17.26 -15.90
N THR A 28 15.35 -18.32 -15.43
CA THR A 28 14.70 -19.47 -14.77
C THR A 28 14.78 -19.37 -13.25
N VAL A 29 13.72 -19.81 -12.58
CA VAL A 29 13.65 -19.86 -11.10
C VAL A 29 13.14 -21.22 -10.69
N GLU A 30 14.00 -21.99 -10.02
CA GLU A 30 13.68 -23.28 -9.42
C GLU A 30 13.46 -23.11 -7.91
N ILE A 31 12.26 -23.47 -7.42
CA ILE A 31 11.83 -23.18 -6.05
C ILE A 31 11.56 -24.49 -5.31
N GLU A 32 12.18 -24.63 -4.15
CA GLU A 32 11.94 -25.69 -3.17
C GLU A 32 11.27 -25.07 -1.94
N THR A 33 10.09 -25.56 -1.55
CA THR A 33 9.37 -25.02 -0.39
C THR A 33 8.73 -26.15 0.42
N GLU A 34 9.00 -26.15 1.73
CA GLU A 34 8.33 -26.97 2.74
C GLU A 34 7.53 -26.08 3.68
N ALA A 35 6.21 -26.10 3.50
CA ALA A 35 5.28 -25.25 4.22
C ALA A 35 4.82 -25.90 5.55
N TYR A 36 4.89 -25.17 6.65
CA TYR A 36 4.32 -25.61 7.93
C TYR A 36 2.80 -25.44 7.92
N GLN A 37 2.08 -26.53 8.22
CA GLN A 37 0.63 -26.50 8.43
C GLN A 37 0.33 -26.85 9.89
N PRO A 38 -0.25 -25.93 10.69
CA PRO A 38 -0.56 -26.21 12.08
C PRO A 38 -1.69 -27.23 12.18
N ASP A 39 -1.58 -28.16 13.14
CA ASP A 39 -2.60 -29.17 13.43
C ASP A 39 -3.93 -28.53 13.89
N SER A 40 -3.85 -27.40 14.60
CA SER A 40 -5.01 -26.61 15.04
C SER A 40 -4.63 -25.16 15.30
N GLY A 41 -5.59 -24.23 15.16
CA GLY A 41 -5.37 -22.81 15.42
C GLY A 41 -4.56 -22.09 14.34
N GLY A 42 -3.85 -21.04 14.76
CA GLY A 42 -2.97 -20.25 13.87
C GLY A 42 -1.50 -20.66 13.99
N ILE A 43 -0.64 -19.99 13.24
CA ILE A 43 0.81 -20.24 13.26
C ILE A 43 1.38 -19.88 14.63
N HIS A 44 1.92 -20.88 15.35
CA HIS A 44 2.62 -20.66 16.60
C HIS A 44 4.12 -20.40 16.35
N PRO A 45 4.71 -19.26 16.78
CA PRO A 45 6.08 -18.88 16.41
C PRO A 45 7.16 -19.91 16.75
N ARG A 46 6.96 -20.66 17.84
CA ARG A 46 7.89 -21.72 18.24
C ARG A 46 7.82 -22.93 17.31
N GLU A 47 6.61 -23.35 16.94
CA GLU A 47 6.41 -24.52 16.08
C GLU A 47 6.86 -24.22 14.65
N ALA A 48 6.58 -23.01 14.17
CA ALA A 48 7.14 -22.51 12.93
C ALA A 48 8.68 -22.58 12.96
N ALA A 49 9.33 -22.06 14.01
CA ALA A 49 10.78 -22.11 14.13
C ALA A 49 11.36 -23.54 14.21
N GLU A 50 10.67 -24.46 14.90
CA GLU A 50 11.05 -25.89 14.95
C GLU A 50 10.98 -26.50 13.53
N HIS A 51 9.87 -26.27 12.81
CA HIS A 51 9.73 -26.68 11.40
C HIS A 51 10.81 -26.09 10.50
N MET A 52 11.13 -24.79 10.66
CA MET A 52 12.19 -24.13 9.90
C MET A 52 13.56 -24.78 10.18
N GLY A 53 13.84 -25.13 11.44
CA GLY A 53 15.09 -25.77 11.83
C GLY A 53 15.30 -27.13 11.17
N ASP A 54 14.23 -27.90 11.02
CA ASP A 54 14.26 -29.23 10.41
C ASP A 54 14.34 -29.17 8.88
N ASN A 55 13.67 -28.18 8.25
CA ASN A 55 13.45 -28.17 6.80
C ASN A 55 14.37 -27.23 6.02
N VAL A 56 14.84 -26.11 6.59
CA VAL A 56 15.74 -25.17 5.87
C VAL A 56 17.00 -25.87 5.33
N PRO A 57 17.71 -26.72 6.10
CA PRO A 57 18.88 -27.42 5.57
C PRO A 57 18.54 -28.32 4.38
N ALA A 58 17.38 -28.98 4.41
CA ALA A 58 16.95 -29.91 3.38
C ALA A 58 16.59 -29.20 2.07
N VAL A 59 15.81 -28.10 2.13
CA VAL A 59 15.46 -27.32 0.93
C VAL A 59 16.69 -26.65 0.31
N VAL A 60 17.61 -26.16 1.14
CA VAL A 60 18.87 -25.54 0.69
C VAL A 60 19.76 -26.54 -0.03
N GLU A 61 19.91 -27.77 0.48
CA GLU A 61 20.71 -28.79 -0.22
C GLU A 61 20.08 -29.19 -1.56
N ARG A 62 18.74 -29.28 -1.64
CA ARG A 62 18.05 -29.54 -2.92
C ARG A 62 18.26 -28.40 -3.92
N ALA A 63 18.09 -27.15 -3.50
CA ALA A 63 18.35 -25.99 -4.33
C ALA A 63 19.81 -25.93 -4.80
N LEU A 64 20.78 -26.20 -3.92
CA LEU A 64 22.19 -26.31 -4.32
C LEU A 64 22.48 -27.46 -5.28
N GLY A 65 21.72 -28.56 -5.18
CA GLY A 65 21.73 -29.64 -6.17
C GLY A 65 21.36 -29.10 -7.55
N HIS A 66 20.24 -28.41 -7.66
CA HIS A 66 19.79 -27.76 -8.92
C HIS A 66 20.82 -26.75 -9.43
N ALA A 67 21.42 -25.93 -8.56
CA ALA A 67 22.46 -24.99 -8.96
C ALA A 67 23.68 -25.70 -9.57
N ARG A 68 24.11 -26.83 -9.00
CA ARG A 68 25.23 -27.64 -9.53
C ARG A 68 24.89 -28.27 -10.88
N GLU A 69 23.65 -28.70 -11.06
CA GLU A 69 23.17 -29.26 -12.33
C GLU A 69 23.20 -28.18 -13.43
N LEU A 70 22.62 -27.00 -13.16
CA LEU A 70 22.68 -25.86 -14.07
C LEU A 70 24.11 -25.42 -14.37
N ALA A 71 24.97 -25.41 -13.35
CA ALA A 71 26.38 -25.09 -13.52
C ALA A 71 27.13 -26.07 -14.42
N ALA A 72 26.79 -27.36 -14.35
CA ALA A 72 27.42 -28.38 -15.20
C ALA A 72 26.97 -28.29 -16.67
N GLU A 73 25.87 -27.60 -16.96
CA GLU A 73 25.39 -27.35 -18.32
C GLU A 73 26.07 -26.14 -18.98
N ASP A 74 26.64 -25.22 -18.19
CA ASP A 74 27.41 -24.09 -18.68
C ASP A 74 28.81 -24.54 -19.15
N PRO A 75 29.13 -24.44 -20.46
CA PRO A 75 30.41 -24.90 -20.99
C PRO A 75 31.62 -24.09 -20.52
N ASP A 76 31.39 -22.87 -20.02
CA ASP A 76 32.43 -21.97 -19.51
C ASP A 76 32.59 -22.06 -17.99
N TYR A 77 31.81 -22.91 -17.31
CA TYR A 77 31.85 -23.10 -15.87
C TYR A 77 33.11 -23.82 -15.40
N ASP A 78 33.80 -23.24 -14.42
CA ASP A 78 34.88 -23.90 -13.69
C ASP A 78 34.29 -24.92 -12.73
N ALA A 79 34.54 -26.21 -12.99
CA ALA A 79 34.06 -27.32 -12.16
C ALA A 79 34.54 -27.25 -10.69
N ASP A 80 35.64 -26.54 -10.42
CA ASP A 80 36.16 -26.30 -9.08
C ASP A 80 35.59 -25.00 -8.43
N GLY A 81 34.83 -24.22 -9.20
CA GLY A 81 34.16 -22.99 -8.75
C GLY A 81 32.87 -23.22 -7.96
N PRO A 82 32.32 -22.17 -7.33
CA PRO A 82 31.03 -22.25 -6.64
C PRO A 82 29.87 -22.32 -7.66
N PRO A 83 28.82 -23.11 -7.39
CA PRO A 83 27.69 -23.29 -8.32
C PRO A 83 26.74 -22.08 -8.39
N VAL A 84 26.99 -21.06 -7.57
CA VAL A 84 26.24 -19.80 -7.51
C VAL A 84 27.23 -18.67 -7.26
N ASP A 85 26.89 -17.46 -7.70
CA ASP A 85 27.72 -16.26 -7.57
C ASP A 85 27.48 -15.54 -6.24
N CYS A 86 26.29 -15.66 -5.66
CA CYS A 86 25.99 -15.14 -4.33
C CYS A 86 24.86 -15.91 -3.63
N VAL A 87 24.73 -15.68 -2.32
CA VAL A 87 23.61 -16.18 -1.50
C VAL A 87 22.78 -14.99 -1.04
N ALA A 88 21.50 -14.99 -1.40
CA ALA A 88 20.52 -14.01 -0.93
C ALA A 88 19.62 -14.62 0.15
N PHE A 89 19.25 -13.84 1.16
CA PHE A 89 18.34 -14.32 2.21
C PHE A 89 17.37 -13.23 2.65
N SER A 90 16.18 -13.61 3.12
CA SER A 90 15.29 -12.64 3.75
C SER A 90 15.82 -12.20 5.10
N ARG A 91 16.21 -10.93 5.15
CA ARG A 91 16.71 -10.27 6.35
C ARG A 91 15.56 -9.83 7.28
N GLY A 92 14.40 -9.56 6.68
CA GLY A 92 13.19 -9.08 7.36
C GLY A 92 12.20 -8.41 6.41
N PRO A 93 11.02 -7.99 6.90
CA PRO A 93 10.54 -8.20 8.27
C PRO A 93 10.04 -9.64 8.47
N GLY A 94 9.80 -10.07 9.72
CA GLY A 94 9.30 -11.43 9.98
C GLY A 94 9.49 -11.93 11.41
N LEU A 95 9.12 -13.19 11.64
CA LEU A 95 9.28 -13.87 12.93
C LEU A 95 10.76 -14.02 13.27
N GLY A 96 11.22 -13.27 14.27
CA GLY A 96 12.62 -13.28 14.72
C GLY A 96 13.24 -14.67 14.90
N PRO A 97 12.56 -15.66 15.52
CA PRO A 97 13.07 -17.04 15.60
C PRO A 97 13.34 -17.68 14.23
N CYS A 98 12.42 -17.53 13.26
CA CYS A 98 12.56 -18.09 11.91
C CYS A 98 13.66 -17.37 11.12
N LEU A 99 13.69 -16.02 11.17
CA LEU A 99 14.73 -15.21 10.52
C LEU A 99 16.15 -15.60 10.96
N ARG A 100 16.34 -15.90 12.26
CA ARG A 100 17.66 -16.34 12.76
C ARG A 100 18.11 -17.66 12.14
N ILE A 101 17.19 -18.59 11.88
CA ILE A 101 17.49 -19.89 11.25
C ILE A 101 17.92 -19.64 9.80
N VAL A 102 17.12 -18.88 9.05
CA VAL A 102 17.40 -18.49 7.66
C VAL A 102 18.75 -17.80 7.53
N ALA A 103 18.99 -16.75 8.32
CA ALA A 103 20.25 -16.02 8.28
C ALA A 103 21.44 -16.91 8.65
N THR A 104 21.28 -17.88 9.56
CA THR A 104 22.33 -18.83 9.92
C THR A 104 22.66 -19.76 8.76
N ALA A 105 21.65 -20.32 8.09
CA ALA A 105 21.84 -21.15 6.91
C ALA A 105 22.53 -20.37 5.78
N ALA A 106 22.05 -19.16 5.49
CA ALA A 106 22.61 -18.30 4.45
C ALA A 106 24.09 -17.97 4.68
N ARG A 107 24.45 -17.55 5.91
CA ARG A 107 25.85 -17.31 6.30
C ARG A 107 26.71 -18.56 6.15
N ALA A 108 26.22 -19.72 6.61
CA ALA A 108 26.95 -20.97 6.53
C ALA A 108 27.24 -21.39 5.07
N VAL A 109 26.25 -21.24 4.18
CA VAL A 109 26.43 -21.55 2.75
C VAL A 109 27.37 -20.55 2.08
N ALA A 110 27.16 -19.25 2.29
CA ALA A 110 28.01 -18.19 1.72
C ALA A 110 29.48 -18.38 2.12
N GLN A 111 29.76 -18.64 3.41
CA GLN A 111 31.12 -18.90 3.90
C GLN A 111 31.71 -20.22 3.37
N ARG A 112 30.90 -21.25 3.18
CA ARG A 112 31.38 -22.54 2.67
C ARG A 112 31.75 -22.46 1.19
N LEU A 113 31.01 -21.70 0.41
CA LEU A 113 31.24 -21.51 -1.02
C LEU A 113 32.18 -20.34 -1.33
N ASP A 114 32.54 -19.54 -0.32
CA ASP A 114 33.33 -18.30 -0.45
C ASP A 114 32.71 -17.30 -1.43
N VAL A 115 31.39 -17.11 -1.31
CA VAL A 115 30.60 -16.20 -2.16
C VAL A 115 29.95 -15.08 -1.33
N PRO A 116 29.68 -13.91 -1.94
CA PRO A 116 29.03 -12.81 -1.26
C PRO A 116 27.63 -13.14 -0.73
N LEU A 117 27.25 -12.44 0.34
CA LEU A 117 25.94 -12.54 0.98
C LEU A 117 25.11 -11.28 0.71
N VAL A 118 23.84 -11.44 0.39
CA VAL A 118 22.90 -10.34 0.11
C VAL A 118 21.71 -10.43 1.07
N GLY A 119 21.44 -9.35 1.81
CA GLY A 119 20.33 -9.29 2.77
C GLY A 119 19.12 -8.58 2.17
N VAL A 120 18.09 -9.33 1.86
CA VAL A 120 16.93 -8.86 1.09
C VAL A 120 15.76 -8.49 2.02
N ASN A 121 15.09 -7.38 1.72
CA ASN A 121 13.81 -7.06 2.36
C ASN A 121 12.67 -7.86 1.71
N HIS A 122 11.95 -8.63 2.51
CA HIS A 122 10.90 -9.54 2.08
C HIS A 122 9.73 -8.81 1.39
N MET A 123 9.30 -7.64 1.89
CA MET A 123 8.20 -6.89 1.28
C MET A 123 8.62 -6.30 -0.07
N VAL A 124 9.86 -5.83 -0.19
CA VAL A 124 10.40 -5.33 -1.46
C VAL A 124 10.60 -6.49 -2.45
N ALA A 125 10.91 -7.69 -1.98
CA ALA A 125 11.02 -8.88 -2.83
C ALA A 125 9.68 -9.23 -3.52
N HIS A 126 8.56 -9.20 -2.77
CA HIS A 126 7.21 -9.38 -3.34
C HIS A 126 6.88 -8.33 -4.42
N LEU A 127 7.29 -7.08 -4.22
CA LEU A 127 7.12 -6.02 -5.21
C LEU A 127 7.99 -6.26 -6.44
N GLU A 128 9.28 -6.49 -6.24
CA GLU A 128 10.28 -6.56 -7.31
C GLU A 128 10.11 -7.79 -8.19
N ILE A 129 9.63 -8.92 -7.65
CA ILE A 129 9.27 -10.07 -8.49
C ILE A 129 8.10 -9.74 -9.42
N GLY A 130 7.10 -9.00 -8.92
CA GLY A 130 5.98 -8.52 -9.73
C GLY A 130 6.43 -7.58 -10.83
N ARG A 131 7.20 -6.55 -10.48
CA ARG A 131 7.75 -5.58 -11.43
C ARG A 131 8.67 -6.23 -12.46
N HIS A 132 9.55 -7.14 -12.02
CA HIS A 132 10.48 -7.84 -12.91
C HIS A 132 9.75 -8.69 -13.94
N ARG A 133 8.67 -9.38 -13.54
CA ARG A 133 7.89 -10.26 -14.41
C ARG A 133 6.92 -9.51 -15.33
N SER A 134 6.43 -8.34 -14.90
CA SER A 134 5.57 -7.50 -15.74
C SER A 134 6.35 -6.69 -16.78
N GLY A 135 7.61 -6.35 -16.48
CA GLY A 135 8.39 -5.41 -17.27
C GLY A 135 8.04 -3.94 -16.99
N PHE A 136 7.19 -3.68 -15.99
CA PHE A 136 6.78 -2.32 -15.62
C PHE A 136 7.96 -1.50 -15.11
N GLU A 137 7.95 -0.21 -15.44
CA GLU A 137 9.03 0.67 -15.06
C GLU A 137 8.91 1.07 -13.59
N SER A 138 7.77 1.67 -13.20
CA SER A 138 7.55 2.25 -11.87
C SER A 138 6.13 2.00 -11.36
N PRO A 139 5.73 0.73 -11.16
CA PRO A 139 4.38 0.41 -10.73
C PRO A 139 4.11 0.82 -9.28
N VAL A 140 2.85 1.14 -9.01
CA VAL A 140 2.30 1.03 -7.66
C VAL A 140 2.19 -0.46 -7.33
N CYS A 141 2.47 -0.84 -6.10
CA CYS A 141 2.39 -2.23 -5.66
C CYS A 141 1.43 -2.36 -4.49
N LEU A 142 0.44 -3.24 -4.64
CA LEU A 142 -0.34 -3.73 -3.53
C LEU A 142 0.28 -5.03 -3.02
N ASN A 143 0.83 -5.01 -1.82
CA ASN A 143 1.30 -6.20 -1.12
C ASN A 143 0.26 -6.63 -0.08
N ALA A 144 -0.53 -7.66 -0.38
CA ALA A 144 -1.57 -8.20 0.51
C ALA A 144 -1.17 -9.59 1.03
N SER A 145 -0.76 -9.66 2.30
CA SER A 145 -0.22 -10.88 2.92
C SER A 145 -0.94 -11.24 4.23
N GLY A 146 -0.49 -12.33 4.88
CA GLY A 146 -0.97 -12.73 6.20
C GLY A 146 -0.75 -11.68 7.28
N ALA A 147 0.48 -11.16 7.37
CA ALA A 147 0.88 -10.24 8.43
C ALA A 147 0.74 -8.77 8.06
N ASN A 148 0.83 -8.44 6.77
CA ASN A 148 0.91 -7.06 6.28
C ASN A 148 -0.06 -6.82 5.12
N ALA A 149 -0.51 -5.58 5.00
CA ALA A 149 -1.10 -5.07 3.78
C ALA A 149 -0.53 -3.67 3.53
N HIS A 150 0.23 -3.49 2.45
CA HIS A 150 0.91 -2.24 2.10
C HIS A 150 0.59 -1.84 0.66
N VAL A 151 0.46 -0.55 0.41
CA VAL A 151 0.47 0.04 -0.93
C VAL A 151 1.76 0.84 -1.06
N LEU A 152 2.63 0.42 -1.97
CA LEU A 152 4.00 0.92 -2.14
C LEU A 152 4.16 1.63 -3.48
N ALA A 153 4.98 2.68 -3.52
CA ALA A 153 5.41 3.30 -4.79
C ALA A 153 6.87 3.72 -4.71
N TYR A 154 7.59 3.67 -5.83
CA TYR A 154 8.98 4.10 -5.89
C TYR A 154 9.08 5.63 -5.97
N ARG A 155 9.88 6.23 -5.09
CA ARG A 155 10.16 7.67 -5.09
C ARG A 155 11.49 7.99 -4.41
N ASN A 156 12.31 8.82 -5.04
CA ASN A 156 13.57 9.34 -4.51
C ASN A 156 14.52 8.23 -4.04
N GLY A 157 14.68 7.19 -4.85
CA GLY A 157 15.59 6.08 -4.53
C GLY A 157 15.07 5.07 -3.49
N ARG A 158 13.79 5.14 -3.08
CA ARG A 158 13.20 4.26 -2.06
C ARG A 158 11.76 3.85 -2.44
N TYR A 159 11.31 2.72 -1.92
CA TYR A 159 9.89 2.35 -1.97
C TYR A 159 9.15 2.95 -0.78
N ARG A 160 8.25 3.90 -1.02
CA ARG A 160 7.47 4.57 0.03
C ARG A 160 6.15 3.85 0.28
N VAL A 161 5.79 3.73 1.55
CA VAL A 161 4.47 3.24 1.96
C VAL A 161 3.46 4.36 1.80
N LEU A 162 2.59 4.25 0.79
CA LEU A 162 1.51 5.21 0.55
C LEU A 162 0.28 4.90 1.41
N GLY A 163 0.05 3.64 1.73
CA GLY A 163 -1.07 3.18 2.54
C GLY A 163 -0.78 1.84 3.21
N GLU A 164 -1.29 1.62 4.42
CA GLU A 164 -1.12 0.36 5.13
C GLU A 164 -2.29 0.01 6.06
N THR A 165 -2.26 -1.19 6.62
CA THR A 165 -3.23 -1.58 7.64
C THR A 165 -2.95 -0.87 8.96
N MET A 166 -3.99 -0.32 9.59
CA MET A 166 -3.86 0.31 10.91
C MET A 166 -3.82 -0.70 12.07
N ASP A 167 -4.14 -1.98 11.82
CA ASP A 167 -4.37 -2.96 12.89
C ASP A 167 -3.78 -4.34 12.64
N THR A 168 -4.24 -5.08 11.64
CA THR A 168 -3.85 -6.47 11.41
C THR A 168 -3.73 -6.75 9.92
N GLY A 169 -2.75 -7.55 9.50
CA GLY A 169 -2.69 -8.04 8.13
C GLY A 169 -3.99 -8.70 7.68
N VAL A 170 -4.34 -8.51 6.41
CA VAL A 170 -5.60 -8.97 5.82
C VAL A 170 -5.75 -10.49 5.88
N GLY A 171 -4.68 -11.26 5.62
CA GLY A 171 -4.75 -12.72 5.72
C GLY A 171 -4.96 -13.19 7.17
N ASN A 172 -4.31 -12.57 8.16
CA ASN A 172 -4.56 -12.88 9.57
C ASN A 172 -5.96 -12.46 10.03
N ALA A 173 -6.53 -11.39 9.46
CA ALA A 173 -7.91 -11.01 9.70
C ALA A 173 -8.86 -12.14 9.24
N ILE A 174 -8.68 -12.60 7.99
CA ILE A 174 -9.43 -13.73 7.41
C ILE A 174 -9.24 -15.00 8.27
N ASP A 175 -8.00 -15.35 8.62
CA ASP A 175 -7.73 -16.54 9.44
C ASP A 175 -8.35 -16.44 10.85
N LYS A 176 -8.47 -15.24 11.42
CA LYS A 176 -9.18 -15.04 12.70
C LYS A 176 -10.68 -15.24 12.56
N PHE A 177 -11.26 -14.95 11.40
CA PHE A 177 -12.66 -15.25 11.10
C PHE A 177 -12.87 -16.74 10.88
N THR A 178 -12.06 -17.40 10.05
CA THR A 178 -12.22 -18.85 9.81
C THR A 178 -11.98 -19.70 11.06
N ARG A 179 -11.09 -19.26 11.96
CA ARG A 179 -10.93 -19.87 13.29
C ARG A 179 -12.19 -19.78 14.16
N HIS A 180 -13.01 -18.73 14.00
CA HIS A 180 -14.31 -18.63 14.69
C HIS A 180 -15.32 -19.68 14.19
N LEU A 181 -15.13 -20.15 12.95
CA LEU A 181 -15.93 -21.20 12.31
C LEU A 181 -15.36 -22.61 12.53
N ASP A 182 -14.36 -22.76 13.40
CA ASP A 182 -13.61 -24.00 13.61
C ASP A 182 -12.91 -24.54 12.34
N TRP A 183 -12.59 -23.68 11.38
CA TRP A 183 -11.85 -24.07 10.17
C TRP A 183 -10.33 -24.04 10.41
N SER A 184 -9.63 -25.05 9.91
CA SER A 184 -8.16 -25.09 9.93
C SER A 184 -7.50 -24.05 9.01
N HIS A 185 -6.25 -23.68 9.29
CA HIS A 185 -5.43 -22.87 8.38
C HIS A 185 -5.03 -23.66 7.11
N PRO A 186 -4.94 -23.03 5.92
CA PRO A 186 -5.19 -21.61 5.64
C PRO A 186 -6.68 -21.25 5.47
N GLY A 187 -7.08 -20.06 5.93
CA GLY A 187 -8.46 -19.58 5.88
C GLY A 187 -8.88 -18.97 4.54
N GLY A 188 -7.96 -18.28 3.85
CA GLY A 188 -8.23 -17.57 2.59
C GLY A 188 -9.00 -18.40 1.54
N PRO A 189 -8.48 -19.55 1.09
CA PRO A 189 -9.14 -20.39 0.09
C PRO A 189 -10.53 -20.89 0.51
N LYS A 190 -10.76 -21.07 1.82
CA LYS A 190 -12.04 -21.57 2.34
C LYS A 190 -13.11 -20.48 2.35
N VAL A 191 -12.72 -19.25 2.66
CA VAL A 191 -13.62 -18.09 2.54
C VAL A 191 -13.97 -17.86 1.08
N GLU A 192 -13.01 -18.07 0.17
CA GLU A 192 -13.25 -18.00 -1.27
C GLU A 192 -14.24 -19.03 -1.77
N GLU A 193 -14.02 -20.31 -1.45
CA GLU A 193 -14.95 -21.38 -1.80
C GLU A 193 -16.36 -21.13 -1.22
N ALA A 194 -16.45 -20.74 0.06
CA ALA A 194 -17.74 -20.47 0.70
C ALA A 194 -18.46 -19.22 0.15
N ALA A 195 -17.72 -18.24 -0.39
CA ALA A 195 -18.31 -17.03 -0.94
C ALA A 195 -19.03 -17.26 -2.27
N GLU A 196 -18.66 -18.29 -3.05
CA GLU A 196 -19.23 -18.57 -4.38
C GLU A 196 -20.77 -18.76 -4.35
N ASP A 197 -21.26 -19.42 -3.29
CA ASP A 197 -22.69 -19.72 -3.11
C ASP A 197 -23.42 -18.69 -2.22
N GLY A 198 -22.73 -17.68 -1.71
CA GLY A 198 -23.26 -16.70 -0.76
C GLY A 198 -24.06 -15.58 -1.43
N ALA A 199 -25.09 -15.08 -0.75
CA ALA A 199 -25.68 -13.79 -1.06
C ALA A 199 -24.91 -12.65 -0.40
N TYR A 200 -24.80 -11.49 -1.05
CA TYR A 200 -24.06 -10.35 -0.47
C TYR A 200 -24.67 -9.90 0.87
N HIS A 201 -23.86 -10.03 1.93
CA HIS A 201 -24.12 -9.48 3.27
C HIS A 201 -23.34 -8.17 3.48
N GLU A 202 -23.99 -7.14 4.02
CA GLU A 202 -23.33 -5.87 4.27
C GLU A 202 -22.44 -5.95 5.51
N LEU A 203 -21.18 -5.55 5.37
CA LEU A 203 -20.23 -5.40 6.46
C LEU A 203 -19.67 -3.96 6.51
N PRO A 204 -19.08 -3.55 7.66
CA PRO A 204 -18.43 -2.25 7.79
C PRO A 204 -17.37 -2.03 6.70
N TYR A 205 -17.23 -0.79 6.23
CA TYR A 205 -16.22 -0.39 5.25
C TYR A 205 -15.37 0.71 5.87
N VAL A 206 -14.11 0.40 6.20
CA VAL A 206 -13.25 1.27 7.01
C VAL A 206 -11.97 1.61 6.24
N VAL A 207 -12.06 2.66 5.43
CA VAL A 207 -10.92 3.30 4.77
C VAL A 207 -10.77 4.70 5.32
N LYS A 208 -9.58 5.03 5.84
CA LYS A 208 -9.22 6.35 6.37
C LYS A 208 -8.05 6.90 5.57
N GLY A 209 -8.29 7.90 4.70
CA GLY A 209 -7.25 8.43 3.81
C GLY A 209 -6.68 7.33 2.90
N MET A 210 -5.43 6.94 3.11
CA MET A 210 -4.78 5.85 2.37
C MET A 210 -4.72 4.52 3.15
N ASP A 211 -5.38 4.45 4.31
CA ASP A 211 -5.29 3.29 5.20
C ASP A 211 -6.59 2.52 5.34
N PHE A 212 -6.46 1.28 5.78
CA PHE A 212 -7.58 0.38 6.05
C PHE A 212 -7.46 -0.27 7.42
N SER A 213 -8.62 -0.57 8.03
CA SER A 213 -8.70 -1.39 9.25
C SER A 213 -9.61 -2.58 9.01
N PHE A 214 -9.13 -3.77 9.41
CA PHE A 214 -9.87 -5.01 9.21
C PHE A 214 -10.52 -5.53 10.51
N SER A 215 -10.10 -5.09 11.69
CA SER A 215 -10.60 -5.63 12.97
C SER A 215 -12.10 -5.40 13.17
N GLY A 216 -12.61 -4.22 12.79
CA GLY A 216 -14.04 -3.92 12.86
C GLY A 216 -14.86 -4.81 11.93
N VAL A 217 -14.37 -5.03 10.71
CA VAL A 217 -14.99 -5.90 9.69
C VAL A 217 -15.04 -7.34 10.19
N MET A 218 -13.94 -7.85 10.75
CA MET A 218 -13.89 -9.22 11.29
C MET A 218 -14.83 -9.40 12.49
N SER A 219 -14.93 -8.41 13.36
CA SER A 219 -15.83 -8.47 14.52
C SER A 219 -17.30 -8.50 14.07
N ALA A 220 -17.66 -7.67 13.08
CA ALA A 220 -18.99 -7.68 12.49
C ALA A 220 -19.31 -9.00 11.76
N ALA A 221 -18.34 -9.56 11.02
CA ALA A 221 -18.51 -10.86 10.36
C ALA A 221 -18.79 -12.00 11.36
N LYS A 222 -18.05 -12.05 12.47
CA LYS A 222 -18.29 -13.03 13.55
C LYS A 222 -19.66 -12.86 14.18
N GLN A 223 -20.03 -11.62 14.49
CA GLN A 223 -21.33 -11.30 15.06
C GLN A 223 -22.47 -11.69 14.11
N ALA A 224 -22.33 -11.45 12.80
CA ALA A 224 -23.33 -11.85 11.81
C ALA A 224 -23.57 -13.36 11.79
N VAL A 225 -22.51 -14.17 11.87
CA VAL A 225 -22.63 -15.63 11.98
C VAL A 225 -23.31 -16.02 13.30
N ASP A 226 -22.92 -15.41 14.41
CA ASP A 226 -23.52 -15.67 15.73
C ASP A 226 -25.02 -15.30 15.78
N ASP A 227 -25.42 -14.29 15.00
CA ASP A 227 -26.81 -13.84 14.82
C ASP A 227 -27.60 -14.70 13.81
N GLY A 228 -26.97 -15.72 13.20
CA GLY A 228 -27.61 -16.70 12.34
C GLY A 228 -27.63 -16.36 10.85
N VAL A 229 -26.82 -15.39 10.40
CA VAL A 229 -26.59 -15.16 8.96
C VAL A 229 -25.83 -16.37 8.38
N PRO A 230 -26.22 -16.89 7.20
CA PRO A 230 -25.49 -17.97 6.55
C PRO A 230 -23.99 -17.64 6.40
N VAL A 231 -23.13 -18.64 6.63
CA VAL A 231 -21.67 -18.43 6.59
C VAL A 231 -21.22 -18.02 5.20
N GLU A 232 -21.85 -18.58 4.18
CA GLU A 232 -21.62 -18.28 2.76
C GLU A 232 -21.90 -16.80 2.47
N ASP A 233 -23.01 -16.26 2.98
CA ASP A 233 -23.37 -14.85 2.83
C ASP A 233 -22.36 -13.93 3.51
N VAL A 234 -21.90 -14.30 4.71
CA VAL A 234 -20.87 -13.56 5.45
C VAL A 234 -19.54 -13.62 4.72
N CYS A 235 -19.13 -14.79 4.18
CA CYS A 235 -17.92 -14.95 3.39
C CYS A 235 -17.95 -14.07 2.13
N HIS A 236 -19.07 -14.05 1.40
CA HIS A 236 -19.24 -13.18 0.24
C HIS A 236 -19.18 -11.70 0.62
N GLY A 237 -19.92 -11.28 1.66
CA GLY A 237 -19.84 -9.92 2.19
C GLY A 237 -18.44 -9.50 2.64
N LEU A 238 -17.71 -10.44 3.25
CA LEU A 238 -16.34 -10.25 3.74
C LEU A 238 -15.37 -10.01 2.60
N GLN A 239 -15.40 -10.86 1.57
CA GLN A 239 -14.56 -10.69 0.38
C GLN A 239 -14.86 -9.37 -0.33
N GLU A 240 -16.14 -9.09 -0.61
CA GLU A 240 -16.51 -7.88 -1.34
C GLU A 240 -16.10 -6.62 -0.57
N SER A 241 -16.25 -6.60 0.75
CA SER A 241 -15.88 -5.45 1.56
C SER A 241 -14.35 -5.29 1.64
N VAL A 242 -13.63 -6.38 1.97
CA VAL A 242 -12.17 -6.33 2.17
C VAL A 242 -11.42 -6.03 0.88
N PHE A 243 -11.76 -6.70 -0.22
CA PHE A 243 -11.06 -6.50 -1.48
C PHE A 243 -11.42 -5.17 -2.14
N ALA A 244 -12.65 -4.67 -1.97
CA ALA A 244 -13.00 -3.32 -2.40
C ALA A 244 -12.18 -2.25 -1.66
N MET A 245 -11.92 -2.42 -0.35
CA MET A 245 -11.05 -1.49 0.40
C MET A 245 -9.61 -1.50 -0.13
N LEU A 246 -9.03 -2.68 -0.36
CA LEU A 246 -7.69 -2.81 -0.94
C LEU A 246 -7.61 -2.19 -2.35
N THR A 247 -8.65 -2.41 -3.16
CA THR A 247 -8.75 -1.90 -4.53
C THR A 247 -8.92 -0.38 -4.54
N GLU A 248 -9.75 0.17 -3.66
CA GLU A 248 -9.94 1.61 -3.49
C GLU A 248 -8.64 2.33 -3.12
N VAL A 249 -7.89 1.81 -2.14
CA VAL A 249 -6.61 2.43 -1.76
C VAL A 249 -5.57 2.30 -2.87
N SER A 250 -5.56 1.19 -3.60
CA SER A 250 -4.69 1.02 -4.79
C SER A 250 -5.03 2.04 -5.88
N GLU A 251 -6.32 2.28 -6.14
CA GLU A 251 -6.80 3.30 -7.09
C GLU A 251 -6.40 4.73 -6.66
N ARG A 252 -6.50 5.03 -5.36
CA ARG A 252 -6.04 6.31 -4.80
C ARG A 252 -4.53 6.48 -4.95
N ALA A 253 -3.74 5.42 -4.73
CA ALA A 253 -2.29 5.45 -4.88
C ALA A 253 -1.87 5.69 -6.34
N LEU A 254 -2.52 5.04 -7.31
CA LEU A 254 -2.32 5.32 -8.75
C LEU A 254 -2.64 6.79 -9.07
N SER A 255 -3.73 7.31 -8.52
CA SER A 255 -4.13 8.72 -8.69
C SER A 255 -3.12 9.70 -8.11
N LEU A 256 -2.60 9.40 -6.92
CA LEU A 256 -1.64 10.22 -6.18
C LEU A 256 -0.28 10.26 -6.87
N THR A 257 0.19 9.12 -7.35
CA THR A 257 1.48 8.97 -8.05
C THR A 257 1.42 9.44 -9.50
N GLY A 258 0.22 9.50 -10.09
CA GLY A 258 0.05 9.64 -11.53
C GLY A 258 0.49 8.40 -12.30
N GLY A 259 0.65 7.26 -11.61
CA GLY A 259 1.02 5.98 -12.19
C GLY A 259 -0.15 5.28 -12.88
N ASP A 260 0.21 4.48 -13.87
CA ASP A 260 -0.66 3.72 -14.76
C ASP A 260 -0.30 2.22 -14.75
N GLU A 261 0.53 1.78 -13.81
CA GLU A 261 0.99 0.41 -13.68
C GLU A 261 0.74 -0.07 -12.24
N LEU A 262 0.06 -1.21 -12.07
CA LEU A 262 -0.21 -1.84 -10.77
C LEU A 262 0.31 -3.28 -10.74
N VAL A 263 1.11 -3.61 -9.72
CA VAL A 263 1.53 -4.99 -9.44
C VAL A 263 0.95 -5.50 -8.13
N LEU A 264 0.52 -6.76 -8.11
CA LEU A 264 0.04 -7.45 -6.92
C LEU A 264 1.13 -8.37 -6.35
N GLY A 265 1.34 -8.30 -5.03
CA GLY A 265 2.21 -9.19 -4.28
C GLY A 265 1.54 -9.70 -3.00
N GLY A 266 2.15 -10.71 -2.38
CA GLY A 266 1.65 -11.32 -1.14
C GLY A 266 0.57 -12.40 -1.34
N GLY A 267 0.49 -13.31 -0.36
CA GLY A 267 -0.26 -14.56 -0.49
C GLY A 267 -1.79 -14.39 -0.60
N VAL A 268 -2.36 -13.29 -0.11
CA VAL A 268 -3.79 -12.99 -0.30
C VAL A 268 -4.09 -12.62 -1.76
N GLY A 269 -3.07 -12.15 -2.50
CA GLY A 269 -3.17 -11.90 -3.93
C GLY A 269 -3.44 -13.13 -4.79
N GLN A 270 -3.41 -14.35 -4.22
CA GLN A 270 -3.84 -15.57 -4.91
C GLN A 270 -5.35 -15.67 -5.09
N ASN A 271 -6.13 -14.91 -4.33
CA ASN A 271 -7.57 -14.91 -4.41
C ASN A 271 -8.03 -14.33 -5.76
N ASP A 272 -8.84 -15.10 -6.49
CA ASP A 272 -9.26 -14.74 -7.84
C ASP A 272 -10.19 -13.52 -7.84
N ARG A 273 -11.05 -13.39 -6.81
CA ARG A 273 -11.94 -12.23 -6.70
C ARG A 273 -11.16 -10.92 -6.47
N LEU A 274 -10.11 -10.93 -5.63
CA LEU A 274 -9.23 -9.77 -5.47
C LEU A 274 -8.54 -9.39 -6.80
N ARG A 275 -8.04 -10.39 -7.53
CA ARG A 275 -7.39 -10.16 -8.84
C ARG A 275 -8.35 -9.59 -9.87
N GLU A 276 -9.59 -10.09 -9.90
CA GLU A 276 -10.66 -9.57 -10.75
C GLU A 276 -10.96 -8.10 -10.42
N MET A 277 -11.17 -7.75 -9.14
CA MET A 277 -11.44 -6.37 -8.73
C MET A 277 -10.32 -5.40 -9.13
N LEU A 278 -9.06 -5.79 -8.92
CA LEU A 278 -7.90 -4.97 -9.27
C LEU A 278 -7.77 -4.80 -10.79
N GLY A 279 -8.03 -5.88 -11.54
CA GLY A 279 -8.04 -5.87 -13.01
C GLY A 279 -9.12 -4.92 -13.54
N GLU A 280 -10.36 -5.06 -13.09
CA GLU A 280 -11.48 -4.19 -13.45
C GLU A 280 -11.20 -2.72 -13.11
N MET A 281 -10.64 -2.44 -11.93
CA MET A 281 -10.27 -1.09 -11.53
C MET A 281 -9.23 -0.49 -12.47
N CYS A 282 -8.19 -1.25 -12.81
CA CYS A 282 -7.15 -0.81 -13.74
C CYS A 282 -7.74 -0.57 -15.13
N GLU A 283 -8.56 -1.48 -15.66
CA GLU A 283 -9.26 -1.30 -16.94
C GLU A 283 -10.15 -0.05 -16.94
N GLN A 284 -10.95 0.17 -15.88
CA GLN A 284 -11.83 1.32 -15.76
C GLN A 284 -11.07 2.66 -15.77
N ARG A 285 -9.85 2.67 -15.21
CA ARG A 285 -8.99 3.85 -15.14
C ARG A 285 -8.06 4.03 -16.35
N GLY A 286 -7.84 2.96 -17.13
CA GLY A 286 -6.84 2.94 -18.20
C GLY A 286 -5.41 2.70 -17.69
N ALA A 287 -5.26 1.91 -16.62
CA ALA A 287 -3.98 1.43 -16.10
C ALA A 287 -3.76 -0.05 -16.47
N GLU A 288 -2.52 -0.51 -16.42
CA GLU A 288 -2.12 -1.89 -16.61
C GLU A 288 -2.00 -2.62 -15.26
N PHE A 289 -2.44 -3.87 -15.22
CA PHE A 289 -2.41 -4.71 -14.02
C PHE A 289 -1.58 -5.97 -14.25
N PHE A 290 -0.74 -6.33 -13.28
CA PHE A 290 -0.01 -7.59 -13.30
C PHE A 290 -0.03 -8.29 -11.94
N ALA A 291 -0.49 -9.54 -11.93
CA ALA A 291 -0.35 -10.46 -10.81
C ALA A 291 0.60 -11.60 -11.22
N PRO A 292 1.70 -11.82 -10.49
CA PRO A 292 2.58 -12.96 -10.71
C PRO A 292 1.87 -14.31 -10.64
N GLU A 293 2.54 -15.35 -11.15
CA GLU A 293 2.10 -16.73 -10.96
C GLU A 293 1.90 -17.04 -9.46
N PRO A 294 0.93 -17.91 -9.09
CA PRO A 294 0.68 -18.26 -7.69
C PRO A 294 1.91 -18.69 -6.89
N ARG A 295 2.91 -19.31 -7.53
CA ARG A 295 4.18 -19.71 -6.88
C ARG A 295 5.03 -18.53 -6.41
N PHE A 296 4.85 -17.34 -6.99
CA PHE A 296 5.55 -16.10 -6.60
C PHE A 296 4.75 -15.22 -5.65
N LEU A 297 3.43 -15.42 -5.56
CA LEU A 297 2.56 -14.66 -4.65
C LEU A 297 2.68 -15.12 -3.19
N ARG A 298 2.98 -16.40 -2.95
CA ARG A 298 3.29 -16.91 -1.59
C ARG A 298 4.70 -16.55 -1.19
N ASP A 299 5.00 -16.66 0.11
CA ASP A 299 6.37 -16.58 0.60
C ASP A 299 7.21 -17.68 -0.06
N ASN A 300 8.21 -17.28 -0.85
CA ASN A 300 9.06 -18.16 -1.62
C ASN A 300 10.47 -17.59 -1.73
N ALA A 301 11.48 -18.44 -1.88
CA ALA A 301 12.85 -18.00 -2.06
C ALA A 301 13.16 -17.48 -3.47
N GLY A 302 12.28 -17.71 -4.44
CA GLY A 302 12.44 -17.23 -5.81
C GLY A 302 12.46 -15.70 -5.89
N MET A 303 11.53 -15.03 -5.20
CA MET A 303 11.53 -13.56 -5.11
C MET A 303 12.78 -13.02 -4.41
N ILE A 304 13.30 -13.75 -3.41
CA ILE A 304 14.55 -13.39 -2.71
C ILE A 304 15.76 -13.53 -3.63
N ALA A 305 15.82 -14.61 -4.42
CA ALA A 305 16.90 -14.85 -5.37
C ALA A 305 16.90 -13.79 -6.50
N VAL A 306 15.72 -13.48 -7.06
CA VAL A 306 15.58 -12.49 -8.15
C VAL A 306 15.96 -11.08 -7.69
N LEU A 307 15.49 -10.64 -6.51
CA LEU A 307 15.91 -9.36 -5.96
C LEU A 307 17.38 -9.38 -5.54
N GLY A 308 17.83 -10.50 -4.97
CA GLY A 308 19.23 -10.74 -4.60
C GLY A 308 20.19 -10.56 -5.77
N ALA A 309 19.85 -11.05 -6.96
CA ALA A 309 20.63 -10.86 -8.18
C ALA A 309 20.75 -9.37 -8.54
N LYS A 310 19.64 -8.62 -8.52
CA LYS A 310 19.64 -7.18 -8.81
C LYS A 310 20.51 -6.40 -7.83
N MET A 311 20.41 -6.72 -6.54
CA MET A 311 21.21 -6.11 -5.48
C MET A 311 22.70 -6.46 -5.64
N TYR A 312 23.00 -7.73 -5.90
CA TYR A 312 24.36 -8.20 -6.13
C TYR A 312 25.03 -7.50 -7.32
N ASP A 313 24.34 -7.41 -8.45
CA ASP A 313 24.83 -6.72 -9.66
C ASP A 313 25.08 -5.22 -9.41
N ALA A 314 24.36 -4.62 -8.46
CA ALA A 314 24.56 -3.25 -8.00
C ALA A 314 25.69 -3.11 -6.96
N GLY A 315 26.30 -4.21 -6.53
CA GLY A 315 27.34 -4.27 -5.48
C GLY A 315 26.80 -4.21 -4.06
N ASP A 316 25.49 -4.35 -3.87
CA ASP A 316 24.82 -4.31 -2.56
C ASP A 316 24.94 -5.66 -1.86
N THR A 317 26.08 -5.84 -1.19
CA THR A 317 26.45 -7.06 -0.48
C THR A 317 26.78 -6.75 0.98
N LEU A 318 26.64 -7.74 1.85
CA LEU A 318 26.84 -7.62 3.29
C LEU A 318 28.01 -8.46 3.76
N SER A 319 28.80 -7.91 4.70
CA SER A 319 29.68 -8.74 5.50
C SER A 319 28.87 -9.61 6.48
N ILE A 320 29.44 -10.75 6.90
CA ILE A 320 28.81 -11.62 7.90
C ILE A 320 28.53 -10.89 9.23
N ALA A 321 29.34 -9.88 9.58
CA ALA A 321 29.14 -9.09 10.78
C ALA A 321 27.94 -8.14 10.68
N GLU A 322 27.61 -7.68 9.48
CA GLU A 322 26.52 -6.73 9.20
C GLU A 322 25.20 -7.42 8.80
N SER A 323 25.23 -8.73 8.57
CA SER A 323 24.07 -9.53 8.15
C SER A 323 23.07 -9.84 9.28
N GLY A 324 22.94 -8.96 10.26
CA GLY A 324 21.98 -9.10 11.36
C GLY A 324 20.54 -9.07 10.84
N ILE A 325 19.69 -9.93 11.40
CA ILE A 325 18.26 -9.93 11.09
C ILE A 325 17.58 -8.70 11.66
N ASP A 326 16.52 -8.25 10.99
CA ASP A 326 15.68 -7.15 11.45
C ASP A 326 14.22 -7.56 11.32
N ALA A 327 13.58 -7.88 12.44
CA ALA A 327 12.21 -8.38 12.47
C ALA A 327 11.20 -7.31 12.02
N ASP A 328 11.57 -6.03 12.15
CA ASP A 328 10.74 -4.87 11.87
C ASP A 328 11.22 -4.12 10.62
N PHE A 329 12.00 -4.79 9.76
CA PHE A 329 12.64 -4.20 8.58
C PHE A 329 11.60 -3.67 7.58
N ARG A 330 11.34 -2.36 7.62
CA ARG A 330 10.30 -1.77 6.79
C ARG A 330 10.77 -1.60 5.34
N PRO A 331 9.86 -1.67 4.35
CA PRO A 331 10.22 -1.49 2.94
C PRO A 331 10.74 -0.08 2.61
N ASP A 332 10.31 0.96 3.35
CA ASP A 332 10.74 2.36 3.21
C ASP A 332 12.18 2.62 3.70
N GLN A 333 12.70 1.77 4.57
CA GLN A 333 14.09 1.82 5.04
C GLN A 333 15.09 1.32 3.98
N VAL A 334 14.62 0.64 2.94
CA VAL A 334 15.48 0.04 1.90
C VAL A 334 15.89 1.11 0.89
N GLU A 335 17.20 1.34 0.78
CA GLU A 335 17.75 2.12 -0.33
C GLU A 335 17.80 1.24 -1.59
N VAL A 336 17.26 1.74 -2.69
CA VAL A 336 17.17 1.00 -3.95
C VAL A 336 18.41 1.30 -4.80
N SER A 337 19.46 0.52 -4.58
CA SER A 337 20.75 0.63 -5.28
C SER A 337 20.71 0.12 -6.72
N TRP A 338 19.75 -0.75 -7.06
CA TRP A 338 19.66 -1.46 -8.33
C TRP A 338 18.78 -0.78 -9.40
N ARG A 339 18.29 0.44 -9.14
CA ARG A 339 17.52 1.24 -10.12
C ARG A 339 18.27 2.54 -10.44
N GLY A 340 18.25 2.96 -11.70
CA GLY A 340 18.83 4.24 -12.11
C GLY A 340 17.98 5.42 -11.62
N ARG A 341 18.59 6.55 -11.25
CA ARG A 341 17.89 7.78 -10.81
C ARG A 341 16.83 8.30 -11.80
N ALA A 342 16.90 7.90 -13.06
CA ALA A 342 15.93 8.28 -14.10
C ALA A 342 14.56 7.60 -13.97
N SER A 343 14.39 6.62 -13.06
CA SER A 343 13.08 5.99 -12.82
C SER A 343 12.19 6.75 -11.82
N ASP A 344 12.65 7.90 -11.31
CA ASP A 344 11.82 8.88 -10.62
C ASP A 344 10.96 9.64 -11.65
N THR A 345 9.94 8.98 -12.18
CA THR A 345 8.93 9.69 -12.97
C THR A 345 8.13 10.57 -12.02
N THR A 346 8.33 11.88 -12.11
CA THR A 346 7.49 12.83 -11.40
C THR A 346 6.08 12.81 -11.99
N PRO A 347 5.01 13.07 -11.20
CA PRO A 347 3.64 13.16 -11.71
C PRO A 347 3.48 14.17 -12.87
N ALA A 348 4.42 15.12 -13.01
CA ALA A 348 4.42 16.14 -14.05
C ALA A 348 4.83 15.62 -15.44
N GLU A 349 5.57 14.51 -15.54
CA GLU A 349 6.15 14.05 -16.81
C GLU A 349 5.26 13.04 -17.56
N ARG A 350 4.39 12.27 -16.87
CA ARG A 350 3.45 11.33 -17.52
C ARG A 350 2.11 11.95 -17.92
N ALA A 351 1.78 13.15 -17.43
CA ALA A 351 0.51 13.83 -17.69
C ALA A 351 0.32 14.39 -19.13
N SER A 352 1.14 13.98 -20.11
CA SER A 352 0.98 14.39 -21.52
C SER A 352 0.23 13.39 -22.40
N GLY A 353 -0.28 12.29 -21.83
CA GLY A 353 -0.95 11.20 -22.56
C GLY A 353 -2.46 11.33 -22.70
N GLY A 354 -2.97 12.52 -23.06
CA GLY A 354 -4.39 12.72 -23.37
C GLY A 354 -4.87 14.09 -22.93
N THR A 355 -5.25 14.94 -23.88
CA THR A 355 -5.85 16.25 -23.59
C THR A 355 -7.19 16.01 -22.88
N PRO A 356 -7.35 16.36 -21.59
CA PRO A 356 -8.69 16.44 -21.02
C PRO A 356 -9.44 17.50 -21.83
N ARG A 357 -10.75 17.31 -22.03
CA ARG A 357 -11.58 18.47 -22.40
C ARG A 357 -11.36 19.51 -21.29
N ALA A 358 -11.18 20.78 -21.67
CA ALA A 358 -10.75 21.85 -20.77
C ALA A 358 -11.66 22.06 -19.53
N ASP A 359 -12.82 21.38 -19.49
CA ASP A 359 -13.87 21.55 -18.49
C ASP A 359 -14.13 20.29 -17.62
N GLU A 360 -13.38 19.18 -17.78
CA GLU A 360 -13.59 17.92 -17.03
C GLU A 360 -12.29 17.43 -16.35
N LEU A 361 -12.24 17.48 -15.02
CA LEU A 361 -11.15 16.98 -14.18
C LEU A 361 -11.56 15.63 -13.57
N GLN A 362 -10.81 14.56 -13.87
CA GLN A 362 -11.07 13.22 -13.35
C GLN A 362 -10.21 12.95 -12.10
N GLY A 363 -10.86 12.91 -10.92
CA GLY A 363 -10.23 12.47 -9.68
C GLY A 363 -10.24 10.94 -9.52
N ALA A 364 -9.75 10.44 -8.38
CA ALA A 364 -9.81 9.02 -8.05
C ALA A 364 -11.28 8.53 -8.00
N GLU A 365 -12.14 9.27 -7.29
CA GLU A 365 -13.51 8.84 -6.98
C GLU A 365 -14.63 9.58 -7.72
N ALA A 366 -14.35 10.80 -8.19
CA ALA A 366 -15.36 11.67 -8.79
C ALA A 366 -14.86 12.37 -10.05
N THR A 367 -15.80 12.68 -10.93
CA THR A 367 -15.60 13.58 -12.06
C THR A 367 -16.07 14.96 -11.65
N VAL A 368 -15.27 15.97 -11.97
CA VAL A 368 -15.58 17.38 -11.69
C VAL A 368 -15.75 18.10 -13.02
N GLU A 369 -16.92 18.73 -13.20
CA GLU A 369 -17.26 19.60 -14.32
C GLU A 369 -17.35 21.05 -13.82
N ILE A 370 -16.74 21.99 -14.55
CA ILE A 370 -16.80 23.42 -14.21
C ILE A 370 -17.76 24.13 -15.16
N ASP A 371 -18.89 24.60 -14.62
CA ASP A 371 -19.93 25.34 -15.36
C ASP A 371 -20.01 26.79 -14.86
N GLY A 372 -19.18 27.67 -15.43
CA GLY A 372 -19.11 29.08 -15.06
C GLY A 372 -18.69 29.30 -13.60
N GLU A 373 -19.64 29.75 -12.78
CA GLU A 373 -19.48 29.98 -11.32
C GLU A 373 -19.85 28.75 -10.48
N ARG A 374 -20.11 27.60 -11.11
CA ARG A 374 -20.49 26.35 -10.45
C ARG A 374 -19.48 25.25 -10.72
N VAL A 375 -19.32 24.39 -9.73
CA VAL A 375 -18.54 23.15 -9.83
C VAL A 375 -19.48 21.99 -9.57
N ILE A 376 -19.65 21.12 -10.55
CA ILE A 376 -20.52 19.96 -10.48
C ILE A 376 -19.65 18.72 -10.30
N LYS A 377 -19.81 18.04 -9.16
CA LYS A 377 -19.07 16.83 -8.81
C LYS A 377 -20.01 15.63 -8.89
N HIS A 378 -19.60 14.61 -9.64
CA HIS A 378 -20.34 13.36 -9.81
C HIS A 378 -19.51 12.17 -9.38
N ARG A 379 -20.04 11.33 -8.49
CA ARG A 379 -19.39 10.06 -8.11
C ARG A 379 -19.84 8.94 -9.06
N ARG A 380 -18.96 8.55 -9.98
CA ARG A 380 -19.26 7.51 -10.96
C ARG A 380 -19.25 6.12 -10.30
N PRO A 381 -20.13 5.19 -10.75
CA PRO A 381 -20.10 3.80 -10.28
C PRO A 381 -18.74 3.15 -10.50
N ARG A 382 -18.31 2.31 -9.55
CA ARG A 382 -17.12 1.47 -9.67
C ARG A 382 -17.55 0.05 -10.03
N SER A 383 -17.11 -0.46 -11.19
CA SER A 383 -17.50 -1.80 -11.64
C SER A 383 -16.97 -2.89 -10.72
N TYR A 384 -15.77 -2.68 -10.18
CA TYR A 384 -15.07 -3.65 -9.33
C TYR A 384 -15.75 -3.91 -7.99
N ARG A 385 -16.74 -3.10 -7.58
CA ARG A 385 -17.43 -3.27 -6.30
C ARG A 385 -18.77 -3.96 -6.51
N HIS A 386 -19.20 -4.78 -5.56
CA HIS A 386 -20.58 -5.23 -5.51
C HIS A 386 -21.56 -4.04 -5.65
N PRO A 387 -22.61 -4.11 -6.50
CA PRO A 387 -23.49 -2.96 -6.80
C PRO A 387 -24.12 -2.30 -5.56
N LYS A 388 -24.54 -3.11 -4.57
CA LYS A 388 -25.10 -2.59 -3.31
C LYS A 388 -24.05 -1.84 -2.47
N LEU A 389 -22.80 -2.33 -2.48
CA LEU A 389 -21.70 -1.67 -1.77
C LEU A 389 -21.37 -0.33 -2.43
N ASP A 390 -21.22 -0.34 -3.76
CA ASP A 390 -20.94 0.86 -4.54
C ASP A 390 -22.01 1.94 -4.37
N GLU A 391 -23.29 1.58 -4.54
CA GLU A 391 -24.42 2.50 -4.38
C GLU A 391 -24.41 3.12 -2.97
N ARG A 392 -24.29 2.29 -1.93
CA ARG A 392 -24.26 2.75 -0.55
C ARG A 392 -23.10 3.73 -0.31
N LEU A 393 -21.88 3.36 -0.69
CA LEU A 393 -20.70 4.21 -0.49
C LEU A 393 -20.81 5.53 -1.23
N ARG A 394 -21.30 5.53 -2.48
CA ARG A 394 -21.47 6.78 -3.24
C ARG A 394 -22.52 7.68 -2.62
N VAL A 395 -23.66 7.14 -2.19
CA VAL A 395 -24.73 7.90 -1.52
C VAL A 395 -24.25 8.46 -0.18
N GLU A 396 -23.62 7.63 0.66
CA GLU A 396 -23.10 8.01 1.97
C GLU A 396 -22.04 9.11 1.85
N ARG A 397 -21.02 8.93 1.00
CA ARG A 397 -19.96 9.92 0.80
C ARG A 397 -20.46 11.22 0.17
N THR A 398 -21.44 11.16 -0.74
CA THR A 398 -22.08 12.37 -1.30
C THR A 398 -22.75 13.19 -0.19
N ARG A 399 -23.49 12.52 0.71
CA ARG A 399 -24.15 13.20 1.83
C ARG A 399 -23.14 13.75 2.83
N GLU A 400 -22.12 12.97 3.14
CA GLU A 400 -21.12 13.32 4.14
C GLU A 400 -20.27 14.51 3.68
N GLU A 401 -19.78 14.49 2.43
CA GLU A 401 -19.02 15.61 1.86
C GLU A 401 -19.82 16.91 1.88
N ALA A 402 -21.10 16.88 1.52
CA ALA A 402 -21.97 18.05 1.58
C ALA A 402 -22.12 18.59 3.00
N ARG A 403 -22.29 17.70 3.99
CA ARG A 403 -22.44 18.06 5.40
C ARG A 403 -21.16 18.68 5.95
N LEU A 404 -20.04 18.00 5.79
CA LEU A 404 -18.74 18.47 6.29
C LEU A 404 -18.34 19.80 5.64
N THR A 405 -18.57 19.97 4.34
CA THR A 405 -18.33 21.25 3.65
C THR A 405 -19.17 22.38 4.25
N ALA A 406 -20.46 22.13 4.51
CA ALA A 406 -21.36 23.11 5.10
C ALA A 406 -21.04 23.40 6.58
N ASP A 407 -20.67 22.39 7.36
CA ASP A 407 -20.31 22.53 8.76
C ASP A 407 -18.97 23.26 8.93
N ALA A 408 -17.96 22.96 8.11
CA ALA A 408 -16.72 23.73 8.08
C ALA A 408 -17.00 25.23 7.87
N ARG A 409 -17.89 25.56 6.91
CA ARG A 409 -18.34 26.95 6.69
C ARG A 409 -19.02 27.56 7.91
N ARG A 410 -19.87 26.79 8.59
CA ARG A 410 -20.57 27.21 9.82
C ARG A 410 -19.60 27.53 10.96
N TYR A 411 -18.49 26.82 11.05
CA TYR A 411 -17.42 27.08 12.01
C TYR A 411 -16.42 28.16 11.56
N GLY A 412 -16.66 28.81 10.42
CA GLY A 412 -15.89 29.96 9.95
C GLY A 412 -14.73 29.60 9.01
N VAL A 413 -14.57 28.33 8.64
CA VAL A 413 -13.60 27.92 7.62
C VAL A 413 -14.14 28.27 6.23
N PRO A 414 -13.39 28.99 5.38
CA PRO A 414 -13.80 29.23 4.01
C PRO A 414 -13.86 27.90 3.24
N THR A 415 -15.06 27.57 2.78
CA THR A 415 -15.35 26.44 1.89
C THR A 415 -16.37 26.89 0.84
N PRO A 416 -16.48 26.24 -0.32
CA PRO A 416 -17.48 26.60 -1.31
C PRO A 416 -18.89 26.42 -0.76
N VAL A 417 -19.81 27.33 -1.12
CA VAL A 417 -21.23 27.12 -0.80
C VAL A 417 -21.73 25.88 -1.52
N VAL A 418 -22.37 24.97 -0.78
CA VAL A 418 -23.10 23.83 -1.35
C VAL A 418 -24.41 24.38 -1.94
N LEU A 419 -24.50 24.43 -3.26
CA LEU A 419 -25.64 24.98 -4.00
C LEU A 419 -26.76 23.96 -4.19
N ASP A 420 -26.41 22.69 -4.41
CA ASP A 420 -27.36 21.60 -4.61
C ASP A 420 -26.73 20.25 -4.21
N VAL A 421 -27.55 19.33 -3.73
CA VAL A 421 -27.15 17.98 -3.30
C VAL A 421 -28.20 17.00 -3.78
N ASP A 422 -27.81 16.09 -4.67
CA ASP A 422 -28.63 14.97 -5.08
C ASP A 422 -27.91 13.65 -4.72
N PRO A 423 -28.26 13.03 -3.57
CA PRO A 423 -27.63 11.80 -3.15
C PRO A 423 -27.95 10.61 -4.07
N TRP A 424 -29.09 10.61 -4.76
CA TRP A 424 -29.52 9.49 -5.60
C TRP A 424 -28.81 9.49 -6.94
N GLU A 425 -28.61 10.68 -7.51
CA GLU A 425 -27.74 10.87 -8.67
C GLU A 425 -26.25 11.00 -8.29
N THR A 426 -25.94 10.93 -6.98
CA THR A 426 -24.59 11.04 -6.42
C THR A 426 -23.86 12.30 -6.92
N ARG A 427 -24.61 13.42 -6.95
CA ARG A 427 -24.21 14.72 -7.50
C ARG A 427 -24.14 15.78 -6.41
N LEU A 428 -23.06 16.56 -6.42
CA LEU A 428 -22.91 17.78 -5.64
C LEU A 428 -22.69 18.96 -6.56
N VAL A 429 -23.34 20.08 -6.27
CA VAL A 429 -23.08 21.35 -6.96
C VAL A 429 -22.56 22.34 -5.93
N PHE A 430 -21.35 22.82 -6.17
CA PHE A 430 -20.65 23.78 -5.34
C PHE A 430 -20.52 25.12 -6.06
N GLU A 431 -20.43 26.19 -5.29
CA GLU A 431 -19.88 27.47 -5.74
C GLU A 431 -18.42 27.27 -6.19
N ARG A 432 -18.03 27.88 -7.29
CA ARG A 432 -16.63 27.92 -7.70
C ARG A 432 -15.86 28.92 -6.84
N VAL A 433 -14.82 28.47 -6.17
CA VAL A 433 -13.98 29.29 -5.27
C VAL A 433 -12.51 29.25 -5.63
N GLY A 434 -11.82 30.35 -5.33
CA GLY A 434 -10.40 30.57 -5.60
C GLY A 434 -10.03 30.60 -7.09
N ASP A 435 -8.89 31.19 -7.38
CA ASP A 435 -8.36 31.34 -8.74
C ASP A 435 -7.49 30.15 -9.14
N ALA A 436 -6.72 29.60 -8.20
CA ALA A 436 -5.80 28.48 -8.43
C ALA A 436 -5.76 27.49 -7.27
N ASP A 437 -5.15 26.32 -7.50
CA ASP A 437 -4.84 25.36 -6.44
C ASP A 437 -3.69 25.89 -5.57
N LEU A 438 -3.61 25.49 -4.30
CA LEU A 438 -2.54 25.91 -3.40
C LEU A 438 -1.14 25.66 -3.97
N ARG A 439 -0.97 24.55 -4.73
CA ARG A 439 0.31 24.21 -5.39
C ARG A 439 0.85 25.33 -6.29
N GLU A 440 -0.02 26.14 -6.88
CA GLU A 440 0.39 27.22 -7.81
C GLU A 440 0.82 28.48 -7.05
N ARG A 441 0.48 28.59 -5.76
CA ARG A 441 0.84 29.70 -4.89
C ARG A 441 1.16 29.22 -3.48
N LEU A 442 2.17 28.37 -3.39
CA LEU A 442 2.75 27.88 -2.14
C LEU A 442 3.50 29.02 -1.44
N THR A 443 2.81 29.69 -0.51
CA THR A 443 3.40 30.71 0.36
C THR A 443 3.13 30.35 1.80
N GLU A 444 4.00 30.77 2.73
CA GLU A 444 3.77 30.52 4.15
C GLU A 444 2.42 31.10 4.62
N ALA A 445 1.97 32.23 4.07
CA ALA A 445 0.68 32.84 4.44
C ALA A 445 -0.49 31.90 4.14
N ASN A 446 -0.56 31.38 2.91
CA ASN A 446 -1.62 30.45 2.51
C ASN A 446 -1.55 29.13 3.32
N VAL A 447 -0.34 28.64 3.60
CA VAL A 447 -0.15 27.42 4.39
C VAL A 447 -0.54 27.63 5.86
N ARG A 448 -0.27 28.80 6.44
CA ARG A 448 -0.77 29.17 7.78
C ARG A 448 -2.30 29.17 7.83
N ASP A 449 -2.96 29.66 6.77
CA ASP A 449 -4.43 29.61 6.70
C ASP A 449 -4.95 28.18 6.71
N VAL A 450 -4.35 27.27 5.91
CA VAL A 450 -4.70 25.84 5.93
C VAL A 450 -4.53 25.25 7.33
N GLY A 451 -3.40 25.52 8.00
CA GLY A 451 -3.15 25.06 9.37
C GLY A 451 -4.24 25.51 10.36
N ARG A 452 -4.69 26.77 10.28
CA ARG A 452 -5.80 27.28 11.11
C ARG A 452 -7.13 26.65 10.75
N HIS A 453 -7.41 26.46 9.46
CA HIS A 453 -8.64 25.84 8.99
C HIS A 453 -8.76 24.39 9.47
N LEU A 454 -7.69 23.60 9.37
CA LEU A 454 -7.63 22.24 9.91
C LEU A 454 -7.84 22.23 11.42
N ALA A 455 -7.15 23.10 12.17
CA ALA A 455 -7.38 23.23 13.61
C ALA A 455 -8.85 23.52 13.96
N THR A 456 -9.49 24.39 13.18
CA THR A 456 -10.88 24.80 13.41
C THR A 456 -11.87 23.65 13.19
N ILE A 457 -11.69 22.86 12.12
CA ILE A 457 -12.56 21.69 11.88
C ILE A 457 -12.29 20.55 12.87
N HIS A 458 -11.05 20.37 13.30
CA HIS A 458 -10.69 19.39 14.33
C HIS A 458 -11.31 19.74 15.68
N GLU A 459 -11.31 21.00 16.10
CA GLU A 459 -12.05 21.46 17.29
C GLU A 459 -13.55 21.21 17.18
N ALA A 460 -14.09 21.23 15.95
CA ALA A 460 -15.49 20.94 15.68
C ALA A 460 -15.82 19.44 15.59
N GLY A 461 -14.83 18.55 15.74
CA GLY A 461 -15.05 17.11 15.86
C GLY A 461 -15.08 16.35 14.52
N PHE A 462 -14.40 16.83 13.48
CA PHE A 462 -14.28 16.13 12.21
C PHE A 462 -12.97 16.44 11.49
N VAL A 463 -12.58 15.53 10.59
CA VAL A 463 -11.39 15.66 9.73
C VAL A 463 -11.78 16.00 8.29
N HIS A 464 -10.85 16.62 7.56
CA HIS A 464 -10.90 16.75 6.11
C HIS A 464 -10.67 15.40 5.43
N GLY A 465 -9.74 14.60 5.94
CA GLY A 465 -9.41 13.25 5.46
C GLY A 465 -8.49 13.19 4.23
N ASP A 466 -8.23 14.33 3.56
CA ASP A 466 -7.32 14.45 2.40
C ASP A 466 -6.84 15.90 2.14
N PRO A 467 -6.26 16.60 3.13
CA PRO A 467 -5.90 18.01 2.98
C PRO A 467 -4.61 18.22 2.15
N THR A 468 -4.65 17.89 0.86
CA THR A 468 -3.54 18.06 -0.07
C THR A 468 -3.52 19.45 -0.70
N THR A 469 -2.40 19.83 -1.32
CA THR A 469 -2.25 21.09 -2.07
C THR A 469 -3.16 21.20 -3.29
N ARG A 470 -3.83 20.12 -3.71
CA ARG A 470 -4.85 20.11 -4.77
C ARG A 470 -6.27 20.31 -4.22
N ASN A 471 -6.49 20.00 -2.95
CA ASN A 471 -7.78 20.14 -2.26
C ASN A 471 -7.87 21.46 -1.48
N VAL A 472 -7.01 22.43 -1.83
CA VAL A 472 -7.03 23.79 -1.29
C VAL A 472 -7.01 24.77 -2.46
N ARG A 473 -7.95 25.73 -2.45
CA ARG A 473 -8.07 26.79 -3.46
C ARG A 473 -7.63 28.12 -2.86
N VAL A 474 -6.99 28.96 -3.65
CA VAL A 474 -6.48 30.28 -3.23
C VAL A 474 -6.92 31.36 -4.22
N SER A 475 -7.38 32.50 -3.70
CA SER A 475 -7.71 33.69 -4.50
C SER A 475 -6.48 34.57 -4.71
N PHE A 476 -6.39 35.24 -5.86
CA PHE A 476 -5.40 36.27 -6.13
C PHE A 476 -5.79 37.59 -5.46
N GLU A 477 -4.81 38.47 -5.26
CA GLU A 477 -5.08 39.82 -4.76
C GLU A 477 -5.56 40.68 -5.93
N GLY A 478 -6.68 41.39 -5.76
CA GLY A 478 -7.23 42.34 -6.72
C GLY A 478 -8.16 41.74 -7.78
N THR A 479 -8.55 40.48 -7.66
CA THR A 479 -9.43 39.79 -8.63
C THR A 479 -10.90 39.71 -8.19
N SER A 480 -11.23 39.85 -6.90
CA SER A 480 -12.62 39.78 -6.40
C SER A 480 -12.81 40.38 -4.98
N GLY A 481 -14.01 40.30 -4.41
CA GLY A 481 -14.30 40.74 -3.03
C GLY A 481 -13.75 39.84 -1.92
N ASP A 482 -13.03 38.78 -2.28
CA ASP A 482 -12.50 37.73 -1.39
C ASP A 482 -10.96 37.59 -1.57
N ASP A 483 -10.28 38.75 -1.68
CA ASP A 483 -8.85 38.89 -1.95
C ASP A 483 -7.98 38.06 -0.99
N GLY A 484 -7.08 37.24 -1.56
CA GLY A 484 -6.08 36.48 -0.82
C GLY A 484 -6.63 35.36 0.07
N ARG A 485 -7.90 34.96 -0.10
CA ARG A 485 -8.53 33.94 0.74
C ARG A 485 -8.13 32.52 0.35
N THR A 486 -7.94 31.68 1.36
CA THR A 486 -7.67 30.24 1.24
C THR A 486 -8.94 29.45 1.56
N TYR A 487 -9.30 28.46 0.73
CA TYR A 487 -10.49 27.63 0.91
C TYR A 487 -10.12 26.16 0.98
N LEU A 488 -10.73 25.42 1.92
CA LEU A 488 -10.73 23.96 1.87
C LEU A 488 -11.83 23.46 0.92
N ILE A 489 -11.49 22.51 0.06
CA ILE A 489 -12.42 21.86 -0.87
C ILE A 489 -12.25 20.33 -0.79
N ASP A 490 -13.23 19.58 -1.28
CA ASP A 490 -13.19 18.11 -1.33
C ASP A 490 -13.07 17.42 0.04
N PHE A 491 -14.14 17.51 0.84
CA PHE A 491 -14.32 16.70 2.06
C PHE A 491 -14.75 15.26 1.75
N GLY A 492 -14.42 14.74 0.55
CA GLY A 492 -14.92 13.46 0.07
C GLY A 492 -14.48 12.26 0.91
N LEU A 493 -13.40 12.41 1.68
CA LEU A 493 -12.85 11.42 2.62
C LEU A 493 -12.98 11.84 4.08
N GLY A 494 -13.63 12.97 4.35
CA GLY A 494 -13.82 13.47 5.71
C GLY A 494 -14.84 12.64 6.48
N TYR A 495 -14.72 12.67 7.81
CA TYR A 495 -15.67 12.01 8.71
C TYR A 495 -15.59 12.65 10.11
N TYR A 496 -16.65 12.45 10.90
CA TYR A 496 -16.67 12.86 12.30
C TYR A 496 -15.83 11.92 13.17
N THR A 497 -14.98 12.51 13.99
CA THR A 497 -14.11 11.79 14.93
C THR A 497 -13.70 12.72 16.06
N ASN A 498 -13.44 12.14 17.24
CA ASN A 498 -12.81 12.83 18.36
C ASN A 498 -11.43 12.24 18.67
N ASP A 499 -10.92 11.38 17.78
CA ASP A 499 -9.61 10.79 17.91
C ASP A 499 -8.55 11.79 17.45
N ARG A 500 -7.57 12.05 18.31
CA ARG A 500 -6.46 12.95 18.01
C ARG A 500 -5.52 12.37 16.96
N GLU A 501 -5.46 11.04 16.86
CA GLU A 501 -4.64 10.39 15.84
C GLU A 501 -5.17 10.67 14.43
N ASP A 502 -6.49 10.74 14.26
CA ASP A 502 -7.12 11.13 13.00
C ASP A 502 -6.79 12.60 12.64
N TYR A 503 -6.80 13.51 13.62
CA TYR A 503 -6.41 14.92 13.42
C TYR A 503 -4.93 15.07 13.05
N ALA A 504 -4.07 14.29 13.70
CA ALA A 504 -2.64 14.27 13.41
C ALA A 504 -2.39 13.71 11.99
N MET A 505 -3.23 12.79 11.52
CA MET A 505 -3.16 12.27 10.16
C MET A 505 -3.47 13.31 9.09
N ASP A 506 -4.46 14.19 9.29
CA ASP A 506 -4.71 15.31 8.38
C ASP A 506 -3.49 16.23 8.24
N LEU A 507 -2.84 16.57 9.35
CA LEU A 507 -1.59 17.35 9.32
C LEU A 507 -0.46 16.60 8.62
N HIS A 508 -0.37 15.30 8.84
CA HIS A 508 0.63 14.45 8.20
C HIS A 508 0.44 14.40 6.68
N VAL A 509 -0.79 14.22 6.20
CA VAL A 509 -1.13 14.21 4.76
C VAL A 509 -0.80 15.56 4.12
N LEU A 510 -1.14 16.68 4.77
CA LEU A 510 -0.75 18.01 4.32
C LEU A 510 0.78 18.12 4.23
N ALA A 511 1.50 17.63 5.24
CA ALA A 511 2.96 17.69 5.27
C ALA A 511 3.61 16.93 4.12
N GLN A 512 3.11 15.73 3.79
CA GLN A 512 3.55 14.96 2.63
C GLN A 512 3.24 15.66 1.32
N SER A 513 2.05 16.27 1.20
CA SER A 513 1.68 17.02 0.00
C SER A 513 2.57 18.25 -0.21
N LEU A 514 2.93 18.97 0.87
CA LEU A 514 3.83 20.12 0.82
C LEU A 514 5.26 19.70 0.45
N SER A 515 5.78 18.67 1.12
CA SER A 515 7.11 18.09 0.85
C SER A 515 7.24 17.57 -0.58
N GLY A 516 6.13 17.08 -1.14
CA GLY A 516 6.11 16.59 -2.51
C GLY A 516 6.02 17.67 -3.59
N THR A 517 5.73 18.92 -3.23
CA THR A 517 5.43 20.01 -4.18
C THR A 517 6.39 21.19 -4.06
N ALA A 518 6.91 21.50 -2.87
CA ALA A 518 7.74 22.67 -2.61
C ALA A 518 9.24 22.35 -2.71
N ASP A 519 10.02 23.32 -3.23
CA ASP A 519 11.48 23.24 -3.27
C ASP A 519 12.12 23.35 -1.86
N ASP A 520 11.49 24.12 -0.97
CA ASP A 520 11.89 24.30 0.44
C ASP A 520 10.67 24.07 1.36
N PRO A 521 10.33 22.81 1.66
CA PRO A 521 9.12 22.48 2.41
C PRO A 521 9.24 22.78 3.91
N GLU A 522 10.44 22.84 4.49
CA GLU A 522 10.63 22.98 5.94
C GLU A 522 9.98 24.24 6.50
N ALA A 523 10.16 25.38 5.81
CA ALA A 523 9.55 26.65 6.21
C ALA A 523 8.01 26.61 6.14
N LEU A 524 7.45 25.93 5.13
CA LEU A 524 6.01 25.80 4.95
C LEU A 524 5.39 24.88 6.01
N LEU A 525 6.05 23.76 6.32
CA LEU A 525 5.64 22.82 7.35
C LEU A 525 5.61 23.51 8.72
N ALA A 526 6.70 24.19 9.08
CA ALA A 526 6.78 24.95 10.32
C ALA A 526 5.68 26.02 10.42
N ALA A 527 5.38 26.70 9.31
CA ALA A 527 4.30 27.68 9.26
C ALA A 527 2.91 27.03 9.47
N ALA A 528 2.66 25.85 8.88
CA ALA A 528 1.42 25.12 9.07
C ALA A 528 1.21 24.71 10.54
N GLU A 529 2.24 24.13 11.17
CA GLU A 529 2.20 23.67 12.56
C GLU A 529 2.06 24.82 13.56
N GLU A 530 2.81 25.92 13.36
CA GLU A 530 2.71 27.13 14.20
C GLU A 530 1.28 27.68 14.16
N ALA A 531 0.70 27.74 12.96
CA ALA A 531 -0.65 28.24 12.78
C ALA A 531 -1.70 27.29 13.35
N TYR A 532 -1.51 25.98 13.21
CA TYR A 532 -2.37 24.97 13.82
C TYR A 532 -2.37 25.08 15.34
N SER A 533 -1.17 25.16 15.96
CA SER A 533 -1.00 25.29 17.41
C SER A 533 -1.67 26.55 17.98
N SER A 534 -1.84 27.60 17.18
CA SER A 534 -2.50 28.84 17.63
C SER A 534 -4.00 28.70 17.88
N VAL A 535 -4.62 27.63 17.36
CA VAL A 535 -6.07 27.37 17.43
C VAL A 535 -6.35 26.00 18.04
N GLY A 536 -5.67 24.94 17.61
CA GLY A 536 -5.97 23.56 17.96
C GLY A 536 -5.30 23.02 19.22
N ASP A 537 -5.62 21.77 19.57
CA ASP A 537 -5.01 21.05 20.70
C ASP A 537 -3.54 20.68 20.39
N GLU A 538 -2.59 21.21 21.17
CA GLU A 538 -1.14 20.93 21.04
C GLU A 538 -0.81 19.44 21.06
N ARG A 539 -1.62 18.61 21.74
CA ARG A 539 -1.42 17.15 21.79
C ARG A 539 -1.55 16.48 20.42
N VAL A 540 -2.23 17.12 19.48
CA VAL A 540 -2.28 16.63 18.09
C VAL A 540 -0.90 16.70 17.45
N LEU A 541 -0.09 17.71 17.76
CA LEU A 541 1.30 17.82 17.26
C LEU A 541 2.23 16.80 17.93
N ASP A 542 1.98 16.44 19.19
CA ASP A 542 2.69 15.34 19.83
C ASP A 542 2.41 14.01 19.11
N HIS A 543 1.13 13.73 18.80
CA HIS A 543 0.75 12.58 17.99
C HIS A 543 1.30 12.65 16.56
N LEU A 544 1.36 13.83 15.94
CA LEU A 544 1.99 14.01 14.63
C LEU A 544 3.47 13.58 14.67
N ARG A 545 4.22 13.98 15.70
CA ARG A 545 5.61 13.55 15.88
C ARG A 545 5.74 12.06 16.16
N GLU A 546 4.79 11.46 16.89
CA GLU A 546 4.73 10.01 17.05
C GLU A 546 4.49 9.32 15.71
N ILE A 547 3.59 9.86 14.89
CA ILE A 547 3.28 9.38 13.54
C ILE A 547 4.54 9.49 12.67
N GLU A 548 5.18 10.65 12.58
CA GLU A 548 6.43 10.86 11.83
C GLU A 548 7.61 10.04 12.36
N GLY A 549 7.61 9.74 13.66
CA GLY A 549 8.60 8.87 14.31
C GLY A 549 8.37 7.37 14.03
N ARG A 550 7.16 6.97 13.62
CA ARG A 550 6.93 5.64 13.05
C ARG A 550 7.63 5.63 11.70
N GLY A 551 8.45 4.61 11.44
CA GLY A 551 9.22 4.48 10.19
C GLY A 551 8.38 4.51 8.89
N ARG A 552 7.05 4.57 9.01
CA ARG A 552 6.06 4.78 7.96
C ARG A 552 6.19 6.09 7.19
N TYR A 553 6.77 7.11 7.81
CA TYR A 553 6.75 8.45 7.25
C TYR A 553 8.11 9.17 7.27
N GLN A 554 9.18 8.46 7.64
CA GLN A 554 10.59 8.85 7.42
C GLN A 554 11.06 8.29 6.07
#